data_AF-A0A966RMB9-F1
#
_entry.id   AF-A0A966RMB9-F1
#
_cell.length_a   1.000
_cell.length_b   1.000
_cell.length_c   1.000
_cell.angle_alpha   90.00
_cell.angle_beta   90.00
_cell.angle_gamma   90.00
#
_symmetry.space_group_name_H-M   'P 1'
#
loop_
_entity.id
_entity.type
_entity.pdbx_description
1 polymer ?
#
loop_
_entity_poly.entity_id
_entity_poly.type
_entity_poly.pdbx_seq_one_letter_code
_entity_poly.pdbx_strand_id
1 'polypeptide(L)'
;MFLRKAYRQHPAFRLGLRDMAGVAPGIAAWGLMTGVAMAKSGMGFSECLLMALIVFAGSAQLAAMPLFAAEAPMWVILATSFCVNLRFLVFSAHLRQYMMMLPRAERMLSGFLTADLSYVQFIRRFPQGPESDRDLLMEQQAYLAANGGLNWATWVLSNLFGVLFASWIPQHWGLGFAGMLGLMG
;
A
#
# COMPACT_ATOMS: atom_id res chain seq x y z
N MET A 1 -11.91 -2.96 -12.69
CA MET A 1 -11.47 -1.91 -11.74
C MET A 1 -10.37 -0.94 -12.23
N PHE A 2 -9.08 -1.26 -12.41
CA PHE A 2 -8.14 -0.31 -13.07
C PHE A 2 -8.26 -0.35 -14.61
N LEU A 3 -8.56 -1.54 -15.12
CA LEU A 3 -8.60 -1.83 -16.56
C LEU A 3 -9.95 -1.53 -17.22
N ARG A 4 -11.00 -1.20 -16.47
CA ARG A 4 -12.29 -0.86 -17.06
C ARG A 4 -12.16 0.46 -17.80
N LYS A 5 -12.45 0.44 -19.10
CA LYS A 5 -12.36 1.61 -19.98
C LYS A 5 -13.22 2.77 -19.44
N ALA A 6 -14.39 2.47 -18.88
CA ALA A 6 -15.30 3.43 -18.26
C ALA A 6 -14.63 4.27 -17.15
N TYR A 7 -13.88 3.64 -16.23
CA TYR A 7 -13.21 4.40 -15.16
C TYR A 7 -12.06 5.25 -15.71
N ARG A 8 -11.25 4.73 -16.64
CA ARG A 8 -10.12 5.47 -17.22
C ARG A 8 -10.54 6.69 -18.03
N GLN A 9 -11.74 6.67 -18.59
CA GLN A 9 -12.33 7.79 -19.33
C GLN A 9 -12.98 8.83 -18.42
N HIS A 10 -13.25 8.49 -17.15
CA HIS A 10 -13.88 9.41 -16.20
C HIS A 10 -12.89 10.49 -15.74
N PRO A 11 -13.30 11.78 -15.68
CA PRO A 11 -12.42 12.86 -15.23
C PRO A 11 -11.79 12.63 -13.84
N ALA A 12 -12.54 11.99 -12.94
CA ALA A 12 -12.06 11.67 -11.58
C ALA A 12 -10.87 10.71 -11.55
N PHE A 13 -10.62 9.94 -12.61
CA PHE A 13 -9.43 9.10 -12.70
C PHE A 13 -8.16 9.94 -12.77
N ARG A 14 -8.15 10.98 -13.61
CA ARG A 14 -7.02 11.93 -13.69
C ARG A 14 -6.83 12.69 -12.39
N LEU A 15 -7.93 13.01 -11.71
CA LEU A 15 -7.89 13.65 -10.40
C LEU A 15 -7.23 12.74 -9.36
N GLY A 16 -7.65 11.47 -9.28
CA GLY A 16 -7.06 10.48 -8.37
C GLY A 16 -5.56 10.26 -8.61
N LEU A 17 -5.12 10.25 -9.88
CA LEU A 17 -3.69 10.22 -10.22
C LEU A 17 -2.96 11.47 -9.71
N ARG A 18 -3.52 12.66 -9.94
CA ARG A 18 -2.88 13.92 -9.55
C ARG A 18 -2.72 14.03 -8.04
N ASP A 19 -3.76 13.68 -7.29
CA ASP A 19 -3.76 13.77 -5.83
C ASP A 19 -2.79 12.74 -5.22
N MET A 20 -2.75 11.52 -5.77
CA MET A 20 -1.80 10.50 -5.34
C MET A 20 -0.36 10.84 -5.74
N ALA A 21 -0.14 11.47 -6.89
CA ALA A 21 1.19 11.90 -7.32
C ALA A 21 1.85 12.87 -6.33
N GLY A 22 1.06 13.72 -5.65
CA GLY A 22 1.56 14.63 -4.62
C GLY A 22 2.14 13.92 -3.39
N VAL A 23 1.65 12.72 -3.06
CA VAL A 23 2.12 11.92 -1.90
C VAL A 23 3.02 10.75 -2.31
N ALA A 24 3.13 10.48 -3.61
CA ALA A 24 3.97 9.42 -4.16
C ALA A 24 5.45 9.48 -3.71
N PRO A 25 6.10 10.66 -3.57
CA PRO A 25 7.47 10.72 -3.05
C PRO A 25 7.62 10.11 -1.65
N GLY A 26 6.68 10.37 -0.73
CA GLY A 26 6.68 9.79 0.61
C GLY A 26 6.48 8.28 0.59
N ILE A 27 5.56 7.80 -0.26
CA ILE A 27 5.36 6.35 -0.49
C ILE A 27 6.62 5.71 -1.07
N ALA A 28 7.31 6.39 -2.00
CA ALA A 28 8.53 5.89 -2.61
C ALA A 28 9.66 5.80 -1.59
N ALA A 29 9.84 6.79 -0.72
CA ALA A 29 10.81 6.73 0.38
C ALA A 29 10.50 5.57 1.33
N TRP A 30 9.22 5.40 1.70
CA TRP A 30 8.78 4.32 2.57
C TRP A 30 8.95 2.92 1.94
N GLY A 31 8.64 2.78 0.65
CA GLY A 31 8.83 1.56 -0.11
C GLY A 31 10.30 1.20 -0.26
N LEU A 32 11.14 2.17 -0.64
CA LEU A 32 12.59 2.03 -0.72
C LEU A 32 13.17 1.53 0.60
N MET A 33 12.85 2.20 1.70
CA MET A 33 13.23 1.81 3.05
C MET A 33 12.88 0.34 3.33
N THR A 34 11.63 -0.05 3.04
CA THR A 34 11.15 -1.40 3.31
C THR A 34 11.90 -2.44 2.48
N GLY A 35 12.18 -2.14 1.21
CA GLY A 35 12.98 -3.00 0.34
C GLY A 35 14.39 -3.22 0.86
N VAL A 36 15.05 -2.15 1.32
CA VAL A 36 16.38 -2.24 1.94
C VAL A 36 16.33 -3.08 3.21
N ALA A 37 15.33 -2.87 4.07
CA ALA A 37 15.19 -3.64 5.31
C ALA A 37 14.99 -5.14 5.04
N MET A 38 14.20 -5.50 4.02
CA MET A 38 14.03 -6.90 3.61
C MET A 38 15.33 -7.53 3.10
N ALA A 39 16.09 -6.81 2.26
CA ALA A 39 17.36 -7.33 1.76
C ALA A 39 18.43 -7.49 2.85
N LYS A 40 18.29 -6.79 3.98
CA LYS A 40 19.20 -6.88 5.15
C LYS A 40 18.70 -7.81 6.25
N SER A 41 17.48 -8.36 6.16
CA SER A 41 16.90 -9.25 7.19
C SER A 41 17.28 -10.73 7.05
N GLY A 42 18.11 -11.06 6.05
CA GLY A 42 18.52 -12.44 5.77
C GLY A 42 17.59 -13.20 4.81
N MET A 43 16.54 -12.55 4.30
CA MET A 43 15.63 -13.13 3.31
C MET A 43 16.30 -13.34 1.94
N GLY A 44 15.89 -14.39 1.24
CA GLY A 44 16.28 -14.64 -0.15
C GLY A 44 15.70 -13.59 -1.10
N PHE A 45 16.35 -13.42 -2.26
CA PHE A 45 15.91 -12.46 -3.28
C PHE A 45 14.48 -12.74 -3.79
N SER A 46 14.13 -14.00 -4.01
CA SER A 46 12.79 -14.41 -4.43
C SER A 46 11.73 -14.11 -3.37
N GLU A 47 12.06 -14.27 -2.09
CA GLU A 47 11.17 -13.96 -0.98
C GLU A 47 10.94 -12.45 -0.88
N CYS A 48 12.00 -11.65 -1.03
CA CYS A 48 11.91 -10.19 -1.09
C CYS A 48 11.01 -9.74 -2.26
N LEU A 49 11.17 -10.35 -3.44
CA LEU A 49 10.36 -10.04 -4.62
C LEU A 49 8.88 -10.34 -4.39
N LEU A 50 8.57 -11.53 -3.87
CA LEU A 50 7.20 -11.93 -3.55
C LEU A 50 6.60 -11.00 -2.51
N MET A 51 7.33 -10.72 -1.43
CA MET A 51 6.90 -9.84 -0.35
C MET A 51 6.63 -8.41 -0.85
N ALA A 52 7.47 -7.86 -1.74
CA ALA A 52 7.25 -6.54 -2.36
C ALA A 52 5.97 -6.48 -3.20
N LEU A 53 5.64 -7.56 -3.93
CA LEU A 53 4.50 -7.62 -4.83
C LEU A 53 3.16 -7.88 -4.12
N ILE A 54 3.15 -8.82 -3.17
CA ILE A 54 1.92 -9.33 -2.56
C ILE A 54 1.61 -8.68 -1.21
N VAL A 55 2.63 -8.23 -0.47
CA VAL A 55 2.43 -7.63 0.85
C VAL A 55 2.45 -6.13 0.71
N PHE A 56 1.26 -5.57 0.52
CA PHE A 56 1.02 -4.13 0.48
C PHE A 56 0.74 -3.59 1.89
N ALA A 57 1.70 -3.77 2.79
CA ALA A 57 1.58 -3.40 4.20
C ALA A 57 2.95 -3.05 4.80
N GLY A 58 3.51 -1.91 4.41
CA GLY A 58 4.89 -1.53 4.76
C GLY A 58 5.18 -1.53 6.27
N SER A 59 4.28 -1.01 7.10
CA SER A 59 4.44 -1.02 8.57
C SER A 59 4.54 -2.44 9.14
N ALA A 60 3.77 -3.38 8.61
CA ALA A 60 3.82 -4.78 9.04
C ALA A 60 5.09 -5.48 8.55
N GLN A 61 5.55 -5.20 7.31
CA GLN A 61 6.82 -5.72 6.80
C GLN A 61 7.99 -5.26 7.67
N LEU A 62 8.09 -3.97 7.98
CA LEU A 62 9.15 -3.45 8.84
C LEU A 62 9.09 -4.01 10.26
N ALA A 63 7.90 -4.19 10.83
CA ALA A 63 7.74 -4.83 12.14
C ALA A 63 8.13 -6.32 12.12
N ALA A 64 7.94 -7.00 10.98
CA ALA A 64 8.34 -8.39 10.80
C ALA A 64 9.85 -8.56 10.57
N MET A 65 10.56 -7.57 10.01
CA MET A 65 11.99 -7.72 9.65
C MET A 65 12.89 -8.10 10.84
N PRO A 66 12.80 -7.45 12.02
CA PRO A 66 13.58 -7.87 13.18
C PRO A 66 13.23 -9.28 13.67
N LEU A 67 11.96 -9.70 13.53
CA LEU A 67 11.51 -11.02 13.93
C LEU A 67 12.04 -12.12 12.99
N PHE A 68 12.12 -11.84 11.69
CA PHE A 68 12.81 -12.72 10.74
C PHE A 68 14.30 -12.83 11.06
N ALA A 69 14.97 -11.70 11.31
CA ALA A 69 16.39 -11.68 11.64
C ALA A 69 16.72 -12.37 12.98
N ALA A 70 15.78 -12.38 13.92
CA ALA A 70 15.88 -13.08 15.20
C ALA A 70 15.39 -14.54 15.14
N GLU A 71 15.07 -15.06 13.95
CA GLU A 71 14.55 -16.42 13.73
C GLU A 71 13.34 -16.75 14.62
N ALA A 72 12.48 -15.75 14.86
CA ALA A 72 11.31 -15.93 15.69
C ALA A 72 10.32 -16.94 15.09
N PRO A 73 9.55 -17.67 15.92
CA PRO A 73 8.54 -18.60 15.42
C PRO A 73 7.54 -17.92 14.48
N MET A 74 7.16 -18.60 13.39
CA MET A 74 6.28 -18.04 12.35
C MET A 74 4.97 -17.47 12.91
N TRP A 75 4.39 -18.10 13.93
CA TRP A 75 3.15 -17.61 14.54
C TRP A 75 3.31 -16.25 15.22
N VAL A 76 4.50 -15.90 15.73
CA VAL A 76 4.80 -14.59 16.32
C VAL A 76 4.86 -13.53 15.21
N ILE A 77 5.49 -13.84 14.08
CA ILE A 77 5.57 -12.95 12.92
C ILE A 77 4.18 -12.67 12.37
N LEU A 78 3.34 -13.71 12.25
CA LEU A 78 1.96 -13.59 11.81
C LEU A 78 1.09 -12.81 12.79
N ALA A 79 1.23 -13.07 14.10
CA ALA A 79 0.49 -12.33 15.14
C ALA A 79 0.86 -10.85 15.15
N THR A 80 2.16 -10.51 15.11
CA THR A 80 2.64 -9.12 15.00
C THR A 80 2.09 -8.46 13.74
N SER A 81 2.22 -9.12 12.59
CA SER A 81 1.71 -8.60 11.31
C SER A 81 0.19 -8.40 11.34
N PHE A 82 -0.56 -9.31 11.97
CA PHE A 82 -2.01 -9.19 12.14
C PHE A 82 -2.37 -7.99 13.03
N CYS A 83 -1.73 -7.86 14.18
CA CYS A 83 -1.97 -6.75 15.12
C CYS A 83 -1.70 -5.39 14.48
N VAL A 84 -0.59 -5.24 13.76
CA VAL A 84 -0.25 -4.00 13.04
C VAL A 84 -1.28 -3.68 11.95
N ASN A 85 -1.86 -4.71 11.33
CA ASN A 85 -2.81 -4.58 10.23
C ASN A 85 -4.28 -4.48 10.65
N LEU A 86 -4.60 -4.46 11.95
CA LEU A 86 -5.98 -4.27 12.43
C LEU A 86 -6.64 -3.00 11.87
N ARG A 87 -5.85 -2.00 11.48
CA ARG A 87 -6.34 -0.80 10.76
C ARG A 87 -7.14 -1.13 9.50
N PHE A 88 -6.81 -2.19 8.77
CA PHE A 88 -7.56 -2.59 7.57
C PHE A 88 -8.96 -3.12 7.89
N LEU A 89 -9.18 -3.65 9.10
CA LEU A 89 -10.51 -4.03 9.57
C LEU A 89 -11.38 -2.78 9.78
N VAL A 90 -10.80 -1.72 10.37
CA VAL A 90 -11.46 -0.42 10.53
C VAL A 90 -11.77 0.21 9.17
N PHE A 91 -10.79 0.21 8.24
CA PHE A 91 -11.00 0.72 6.88
C PHE A 91 -12.11 -0.06 6.16
N SER A 92 -12.14 -1.38 6.30
CA SER A 92 -13.15 -2.23 5.67
C SER A 92 -14.56 -1.94 6.21
N ALA A 93 -14.69 -1.72 7.53
CA ALA A 93 -15.95 -1.35 8.14
C ALA A 93 -16.44 0.01 7.63
N HIS A 94 -15.55 1.00 7.51
CA HIS A 94 -15.89 2.34 7.06
C HIS A 94 -16.21 2.40 5.55
N LEU A 95 -15.42 1.70 4.72
CA LEU A 95 -15.60 1.64 3.28
C LEU A 95 -16.77 0.74 2.84
N ARG A 96 -17.39 0.02 3.77
CA ARG A 96 -18.50 -0.91 3.49
C ARG A 96 -19.59 -0.25 2.64
N GLN A 97 -20.02 0.95 2.97
CA GLN A 97 -21.09 1.66 2.25
C GLN A 97 -20.71 2.01 0.79
N TYR A 98 -19.43 2.21 0.49
CA TYR A 98 -18.92 2.55 -0.84
C TYR A 98 -18.69 1.29 -1.71
N MET A 99 -18.43 0.16 -1.07
CA MET A 99 -17.90 -1.06 -1.70
C MET A 99 -18.91 -2.21 -1.79
N MET A 100 -19.97 -2.20 -0.98
CA MET A 100 -20.95 -3.29 -0.89
C MET A 100 -21.74 -3.51 -2.18
N MET A 101 -21.90 -2.46 -2.99
CA MET A 101 -22.62 -2.51 -4.26
C MET A 101 -21.78 -3.12 -5.40
N LEU A 102 -20.47 -3.35 -5.17
CA LEU A 102 -19.57 -3.87 -6.19
C LEU A 102 -19.59 -5.41 -6.25
N PRO A 103 -19.30 -6.00 -7.43
CA PRO A 103 -19.01 -7.42 -7.54
C PRO A 103 -17.84 -7.83 -6.63
N ARG A 104 -17.89 -9.06 -6.08
CA ARG A 104 -16.92 -9.55 -5.08
C ARG A 104 -15.46 -9.38 -5.51
N ALA A 105 -15.13 -9.66 -6.77
CA ALA A 105 -13.77 -9.54 -7.28
C ALA A 105 -13.28 -8.08 -7.30
N GLU A 106 -14.13 -7.14 -7.72
CA GLU A 106 -13.78 -5.71 -7.70
C GLU A 106 -13.64 -5.22 -6.26
N ARG A 107 -14.53 -5.66 -5.36
CA ARG A 107 -14.44 -5.34 -3.94
C ARG A 107 -13.15 -5.84 -3.29
N MET A 108 -12.73 -7.07 -3.57
CA MET A 108 -11.48 -7.62 -3.04
C MET A 108 -10.26 -6.87 -3.58
N LEU A 109 -10.24 -6.56 -4.88
CA LEU A 109 -9.15 -5.79 -5.48
C LEU A 109 -9.10 -4.35 -4.96
N SER A 110 -10.27 -3.72 -4.77
CA SER A 110 -10.38 -2.39 -4.14
C SER A 110 -9.78 -2.40 -2.75
N GLY A 111 -10.15 -3.40 -1.94
CA GLY A 111 -9.63 -3.55 -0.59
C GLY A 111 -8.13 -3.77 -0.57
N PHE A 112 -7.60 -4.60 -1.47
CA PHE A 112 -6.17 -4.84 -1.61
C PHE A 112 -5.40 -3.57 -1.98
N LEU A 113 -5.90 -2.76 -2.92
CA LEU A 113 -5.23 -1.52 -3.35
C LEU A 113 -5.45 -0.33 -2.40
N THR A 114 -6.25 -0.50 -1.35
CA THR A 114 -6.50 0.54 -0.36
C THR A 114 -5.47 0.45 0.76
N ALA A 115 -4.55 1.41 0.80
CA ALA A 115 -3.68 1.72 1.93
C ALA A 115 -4.07 3.04 2.62
N ASP A 116 -3.36 3.41 3.69
CA ASP A 116 -3.66 4.54 4.57
C ASP A 116 -3.84 5.86 3.82
N LEU A 117 -2.87 6.24 2.97
CA LEU A 117 -2.92 7.50 2.23
C LEU A 117 -4.06 7.51 1.20
N SER A 118 -4.26 6.39 0.50
CA SER A 118 -5.37 6.26 -0.44
C SER A 118 -6.74 6.32 0.25
N TYR A 119 -6.86 5.71 1.43
CA TYR A 119 -8.06 5.76 2.25
C TYR A 119 -8.35 7.20 2.74
N VAL A 120 -7.33 7.87 3.28
CA VAL A 120 -7.47 9.24 3.79
C VAL A 120 -7.85 10.20 2.67
N GLN A 121 -7.20 10.13 1.50
CA GLN A 121 -7.53 10.96 0.35
C GLN A 121 -8.96 10.68 -0.15
N PHE A 122 -9.36 9.40 -0.23
CA PHE A 122 -10.70 9.01 -0.65
C PHE A 122 -11.79 9.56 0.27
N ILE A 123 -11.68 9.37 1.59
CA ILE A 123 -12.69 9.82 2.55
C ILE A 123 -12.72 11.35 2.69
N ARG A 124 -11.57 12.03 2.60
CA ARG A 124 -11.54 13.51 2.57
C ARG A 124 -12.28 14.07 1.35
N ARG A 125 -12.18 13.38 0.21
CA ARG A 125 -12.83 13.79 -1.03
C ARG A 125 -14.32 13.44 -1.06
N PHE A 126 -14.69 12.28 -0.51
CA PHE A 126 -16.05 11.76 -0.48
C PHE A 126 -16.51 11.46 0.96
N PRO A 127 -16.84 12.50 1.76
CA PRO A 127 -17.21 12.34 3.17
C PRO A 127 -18.53 11.57 3.36
N GLN A 128 -19.39 11.57 2.34
CA GLN A 128 -20.68 10.89 2.33
C GLN A 128 -20.66 9.77 1.29
N GLY A 129 -21.28 8.64 1.64
CA GLY A 129 -21.46 7.50 0.74
C GLY A 129 -22.30 7.87 -0.49
N PRO A 130 -22.23 7.08 -1.57
CA PRO A 130 -23.11 7.26 -2.71
C PRO A 130 -24.53 6.89 -2.25
N GLU A 131 -25.39 7.88 -1.99
CA GLU A 131 -26.79 7.70 -1.60
C GLU A 131 -27.64 7.15 -2.77
N SER A 132 -27.29 5.95 -3.24
CA SER A 132 -27.87 5.26 -4.42
C SER A 132 -27.63 5.94 -5.78
N ASP A 133 -26.87 7.04 -5.82
CA ASP A 133 -26.45 7.69 -7.06
C ASP A 133 -25.38 6.85 -7.78
N ARG A 134 -25.73 6.38 -8.99
CA ARG A 134 -24.85 5.56 -9.82
C ARG A 134 -23.69 6.34 -10.43
N ASP A 135 -23.89 7.62 -10.72
CA ASP A 135 -22.85 8.47 -11.30
C ASP A 135 -21.82 8.83 -10.24
N LEU A 136 -22.28 9.13 -9.01
CA LEU A 136 -21.39 9.33 -7.87
C LEU A 136 -20.60 8.06 -7.52
N LEU A 137 -21.23 6.89 -7.60
CA LEU A 137 -20.53 5.62 -7.42
C LEU A 137 -19.46 5.42 -8.51
N MET A 138 -19.75 5.74 -9.78
CA MET A 138 -18.76 5.69 -10.85
C MET A 138 -17.58 6.65 -10.60
N GLU A 139 -17.85 7.87 -10.15
CA GLU A 139 -16.84 8.86 -9.80
C GLU A 139 -15.90 8.35 -8.69
N GLN A 140 -16.48 7.88 -7.59
CA GLN A 140 -15.75 7.35 -6.45
C GLN A 140 -14.85 6.17 -6.84
N GLN A 141 -15.39 5.21 -7.61
CA GLN A 141 -14.63 4.04 -8.04
C GLN A 141 -13.52 4.40 -9.04
N ALA A 142 -13.76 5.35 -9.94
CA ALA A 142 -12.74 5.83 -10.86
C ALA A 142 -11.60 6.54 -10.12
N TYR A 143 -11.92 7.38 -9.13
CA TYR A 143 -10.95 8.05 -8.27
C TYR A 143 -10.12 7.03 -7.48
N LEU A 144 -10.78 6.09 -6.78
CA LEU A 144 -10.10 5.10 -5.95
C LEU A 144 -9.23 4.16 -6.78
N ALA A 145 -9.69 3.74 -7.96
CA ALA A 145 -8.89 2.88 -8.84
C ALA A 145 -7.60 3.59 -9.27
N ALA A 146 -7.69 4.85 -9.72
CA ALA A 146 -6.52 5.63 -10.10
C ALA A 146 -5.54 5.82 -8.94
N ASN A 147 -6.09 6.20 -7.79
CA ASN A 147 -5.38 6.50 -6.57
C ASN A 147 -4.64 5.26 -6.00
N GLY A 148 -5.36 4.15 -5.80
CA GLY A 148 -4.79 2.89 -5.31
C GLY A 148 -3.81 2.26 -6.30
N GLY A 149 -4.08 2.37 -7.60
CA GLY A 149 -3.18 1.87 -8.64
C GLY A 149 -1.83 2.58 -8.70
N LEU A 150 -1.83 3.92 -8.62
CA LEU A 150 -0.58 4.69 -8.56
C LEU A 150 0.17 4.41 -7.26
N ASN A 151 -0.54 4.36 -6.13
CA ASN A 151 0.04 4.03 -4.82
C ASN A 151 0.76 2.67 -4.84
N TRP A 152 0.07 1.62 -5.30
CA TRP A 152 0.64 0.28 -5.43
C TRP A 152 1.83 0.24 -6.40
N ALA A 153 1.74 0.92 -7.55
CA ALA A 153 2.84 0.98 -8.50
C ALA A 153 4.08 1.67 -7.90
N THR A 154 3.90 2.82 -7.26
CA THR A 154 4.98 3.54 -6.56
C THR A 154 5.59 2.67 -5.46
N TRP A 155 4.76 2.00 -4.68
CA TRP A 155 5.19 1.07 -3.64
C TRP A 155 6.05 -0.06 -4.20
N VAL A 156 5.55 -0.82 -5.18
CA VAL A 156 6.26 -1.96 -5.77
C VAL A 156 7.57 -1.50 -6.38
N LEU A 157 7.56 -0.45 -7.21
CA LEU A 157 8.75 0.00 -7.92
C LEU A 157 9.85 0.48 -6.95
N SER A 158 9.47 1.28 -5.95
CA SER A 158 10.44 1.78 -4.96
C SER A 158 10.95 0.66 -4.05
N ASN A 159 10.09 -0.28 -3.64
CA ASN A 159 10.47 -1.41 -2.81
C ASN A 159 11.43 -2.35 -3.56
N LEU A 160 11.13 -2.68 -4.82
CA LEU A 160 12.05 -3.44 -5.67
C LEU A 160 13.39 -2.72 -5.87
N PHE A 161 13.36 -1.40 -6.07
CA PHE A 161 14.59 -0.61 -6.13
C PHE A 161 15.37 -0.70 -4.81
N GLY A 162 14.69 -0.66 -3.66
CA GLY A 162 15.29 -0.84 -2.35
C GLY A 162 15.99 -2.19 -2.21
N VAL A 163 15.34 -3.28 -2.63
CA VAL A 163 15.92 -4.63 -2.61
C VAL A 163 17.16 -4.72 -3.51
N LEU A 164 17.09 -4.19 -4.73
CA LEU A 164 18.16 -4.28 -5.73
C LEU A 164 19.41 -3.47 -5.32
N PHE A 165 19.21 -2.26 -4.79
CA PHE A 165 20.28 -1.34 -4.43
C PHE A 165 20.70 -1.43 -2.95
N ALA A 166 20.12 -2.36 -2.18
CA ALA A 166 20.50 -2.59 -0.78
C ALA A 166 21.98 -2.96 -0.59
N SER A 167 22.61 -3.56 -1.60
CA SER A 167 24.04 -3.93 -1.59
C SER A 167 24.95 -2.70 -1.59
N TRP A 168 24.50 -1.57 -2.16
CA TRP A 168 25.26 -0.32 -2.21
C TRP A 168 25.11 0.52 -0.94
N ILE A 169 24.13 0.20 -0.09
CA ILE A 169 23.92 0.88 1.18
C ILE A 169 24.86 0.26 2.24
N PRO A 170 25.74 1.06 2.86
CA PRO A 170 26.71 0.58 3.84
C PRO A 170 26.05 -0.19 4.99
N GLN A 171 26.66 -1.31 5.41
CA GLN A 171 26.11 -2.14 6.49
C GLN A 171 25.95 -1.39 7.82
N HIS A 172 26.80 -0.39 8.10
CA HIS A 172 26.74 0.41 9.32
C HIS A 172 25.55 1.38 9.37
N TRP A 173 24.88 1.64 8.25
CA TRP A 173 23.63 2.42 8.22
C TRP A 173 22.45 1.61 8.78
N GLY A 174 22.52 0.27 8.68
CA GLY A 174 21.62 -0.67 9.34
C GLY A 174 20.12 -0.39 9.15
N LEU A 175 19.30 -0.90 10.09
CA LEU A 175 17.87 -0.59 10.20
C LEU A 175 17.60 0.86 10.66
N GLY A 176 18.60 1.54 11.24
CA GLY A 176 18.47 2.94 11.68
C GLY A 176 18.30 3.91 10.51
N PHE A 177 19.05 3.70 9.43
CA PHE A 177 18.87 4.46 8.18
C PHE A 177 17.53 4.20 7.52
N ALA A 178 17.04 2.95 7.59
CA ALA A 178 15.69 2.64 7.16
C ALA A 178 14.69 3.54 7.92
N GLY A 179 14.71 3.50 9.26
CA GLY A 179 13.87 4.36 10.10
C GLY A 179 13.94 5.86 9.77
N MET A 180 15.14 6.40 9.49
CA MET A 180 15.31 7.81 9.10
C MET A 180 14.65 8.15 7.76
N LEU A 181 14.79 7.30 6.73
CA LEU A 181 14.11 7.48 5.44
C LEU A 181 12.58 7.43 5.58
N GLY A 182 12.07 6.58 6.48
CA GLY A 182 10.63 6.51 6.75
C GLY A 182 10.05 7.76 7.40
N LEU A 183 10.86 8.53 8.14
CA LEU A 183 10.45 9.78 8.80
C LEU A 183 10.55 11.03 7.90
N MET A 184 11.17 10.91 6.73
CA MET A 184 11.32 12.00 5.76
C MET A 184 10.14 12.12 4.78
N GLY A 185 9.15 11.21 4.87
CA GLY A 185 7.96 11.16 4.01
C GLY A 185 6.70 11.74 4.65
#